data_AF-A0A6J6RAZ7-F1
#
_entry.id   AF-A0A6J6RAZ7-F1
#
_cell.length_a   1.000
_cell.length_b   1.000
_cell.length_c   1.000
_cell.angle_alpha   90.00
_cell.angle_beta   90.00
_cell.angle_gamma   90.00
#
_symmetry.space_group_name_H-M   'P 1'
#
loop_
_entity.id
_entity.type
_entity.pdbx_description
1 polymer ?
#
loop_
_entity_poly.entity_id
_entity_poly.type
_entity_poly.pdbx_seq_one_letter_code
_entity_poly.pdbx_strand_id
1 'polypeptide(L)'
;MSLFIDVPKVQVLRPYLLYVFSFVGAGMVSGGVVHYPLNESYYGILAVLGGFVFAIGAIANELSNGRGFPGFRALFSLILTSLLLSFGIGMFAGGIQHFTDFPSRAAVLVPLGIVLSFIAFCLKSKLFRKSSLKKVLVASSLVLSTAVVSLFVLMNIADGLNAPAHTHGEEKVSSNLPAEDHSKHPHNK
;
A
#
# COMPACT_ATOMS: atom_id res chain seq x y z
N MET A 1 -31.55 -15.09 47.52
CA MET A 1 -31.46 -15.47 46.10
C MET A 1 -30.66 -14.39 45.37
N SER A 2 -29.33 -14.53 45.33
CA SER A 2 -28.43 -13.53 44.71
C SER A 2 -28.25 -13.87 43.24
N LEU A 3 -28.84 -13.06 42.36
CA LEU A 3 -28.72 -13.21 40.91
C LEU A 3 -27.43 -12.50 40.45
N PHE A 4 -26.27 -13.10 40.76
CA PHE A 4 -25.03 -12.69 40.11
C PHE A 4 -25.08 -13.19 38.66
N ILE A 5 -25.47 -12.30 37.75
CA ILE A 5 -25.23 -12.49 36.32
C ILE A 5 -23.72 -12.47 36.15
N ASP A 6 -23.16 -13.64 35.86
CA ASP A 6 -21.76 -13.80 35.49
C ASP A 6 -21.53 -13.04 34.18
N VAL A 7 -21.12 -11.78 34.27
CA VAL A 7 -20.79 -10.98 33.09
C VAL A 7 -19.52 -11.59 32.50
N PRO A 8 -19.55 -12.12 31.27
CA PRO A 8 -18.35 -12.70 30.68
C PRO A 8 -17.27 -11.61 30.63
N LYS A 9 -16.08 -11.91 31.17
CA LYS A 9 -14.92 -11.02 31.11
C LYS A 9 -14.57 -10.73 29.65
N VAL A 10 -15.01 -9.59 29.13
CA VAL A 10 -14.66 -9.15 27.79
C VAL A 10 -13.16 -8.84 27.76
N GLN A 11 -12.39 -9.67 27.07
CA GLN A 11 -10.95 -9.43 26.87
C GLN A 11 -10.75 -8.36 25.80
N VAL A 12 -10.51 -7.12 26.20
CA VAL A 12 -10.34 -5.97 25.26
C VAL A 12 -8.90 -5.82 24.78
N LEU A 13 -7.93 -5.96 25.69
CA LEU A 13 -6.53 -5.60 25.43
C LEU A 13 -5.89 -6.46 24.34
N ARG A 14 -6.10 -7.78 24.38
CA ARG A 14 -5.50 -8.72 23.43
C ARG A 14 -5.91 -8.44 21.97
N PRO A 15 -7.20 -8.45 21.59
CA PRO A 15 -7.59 -8.19 20.21
C PRO A 15 -7.16 -6.80 19.73
N TYR A 16 -7.19 -5.80 20.63
CA TYR A 16 -6.67 -4.47 20.32
C TYR A 16 -5.17 -4.49 19.95
N LEU A 17 -4.32 -5.13 20.76
CA LEU A 17 -2.88 -5.24 20.45
C LEU A 17 -2.64 -5.97 19.12
N LEU A 18 -3.40 -7.02 18.82
CA LEU A 18 -3.29 -7.73 17.53
C LEU A 18 -3.63 -6.81 16.34
N TYR A 19 -4.63 -5.95 16.48
CA TYR A 19 -4.93 -4.92 15.49
C TYR A 19 -3.78 -3.92 15.37
N VAL A 20 -3.24 -3.42 16.49
CA VAL A 20 -2.11 -2.47 16.48
C VAL A 20 -0.92 -3.05 15.71
N PHE A 21 -0.46 -4.26 16.02
CA PHE A 21 0.66 -4.87 15.30
C PHE A 21 0.36 -5.06 13.81
N SER A 22 -0.86 -5.47 13.48
CA SER A 22 -1.25 -5.70 12.08
C SER A 22 -1.33 -4.40 11.28
N PHE A 23 -1.99 -3.37 11.81
CA PHE A 23 -2.19 -2.10 11.09
C PHE A 23 -0.93 -1.24 11.10
N VAL A 24 -0.21 -1.14 12.22
CA VAL A 24 1.06 -0.40 12.27
C VAL A 24 2.10 -1.06 11.37
N GLY A 25 2.23 -2.40 11.44
CA GLY A 25 3.15 -3.13 10.57
C GLY A 25 2.83 -2.92 9.09
N ALA A 26 1.56 -3.10 8.69
CA ALA A 26 1.13 -2.86 7.30
C ALA A 26 1.30 -1.39 6.87
N GLY A 27 1.04 -0.42 7.76
CA GLY A 27 1.23 1.01 7.49
C GLY A 27 2.70 1.39 7.29
N MET A 28 3.61 0.82 8.07
CA MET A 28 5.06 1.01 7.88
C MET A 28 5.52 0.42 6.54
N VAL A 29 5.05 -0.78 6.18
CA VAL A 29 5.34 -1.37 4.86
C VAL A 29 4.75 -0.54 3.73
N SER A 30 3.54 -0.03 3.90
CA SER A 30 2.87 0.87 2.96
C SER A 30 3.73 2.09 2.64
N GLY A 31 4.14 2.83 3.67
CA GLY A 31 5.00 3.99 3.50
C GLY A 31 6.38 3.64 2.94
N GLY A 32 6.99 2.54 3.43
CA GLY A 32 8.31 2.09 3.00
C GLY A 32 8.37 1.68 1.53
N VAL A 33 7.41 0.90 1.04
CA VAL A 33 7.46 0.40 -0.35
C VAL A 33 7.19 1.51 -1.36
N VAL A 34 6.22 2.39 -1.12
CA VAL A 34 5.84 3.41 -2.11
C VAL A 34 6.87 4.54 -2.25
N HIS A 35 7.54 4.88 -1.14
CA HIS A 35 8.60 5.90 -1.11
C HIS A 35 10.01 5.31 -1.28
N TYR A 36 10.16 4.00 -1.47
CA TYR A 36 11.46 3.33 -1.52
C TYR A 36 12.50 4.09 -2.38
N PRO A 37 12.19 4.56 -3.60
CA PRO A 37 13.19 5.24 -4.44
C PRO A 37 13.62 6.63 -3.96
N LEU A 38 12.93 7.25 -3.00
CA LEU A 38 13.32 8.56 -2.46
C LEU A 38 14.53 8.47 -1.52
N ASN A 39 14.59 7.39 -0.74
CA ASN A 39 15.70 7.07 0.15
C ASN A 39 15.65 5.56 0.44
N GLU A 40 16.33 4.80 -0.41
CA GLU A 40 16.26 3.34 -0.42
C GLU A 40 16.67 2.72 0.92
N SER A 41 17.66 3.32 1.60
CA SER A 41 18.11 2.85 2.91
C SER A 41 17.03 3.05 3.97
N TYR A 42 16.51 4.27 4.12
CA TYR A 42 15.53 4.59 5.15
C TYR A 42 14.21 3.84 4.92
N TYR A 43 13.66 3.93 3.70
CA TYR A 43 12.36 3.34 3.39
C TYR A 43 12.43 1.82 3.25
N GLY A 44 13.57 1.26 2.82
CA GLY A 44 13.84 -0.17 2.85
C GLY A 44 13.86 -0.72 4.27
N ILE A 45 14.58 -0.06 5.20
CA ILE A 45 14.59 -0.43 6.61
C ILE A 45 13.17 -0.32 7.20
N LEU A 46 12.44 0.75 6.90
CA LEU A 46 11.08 0.95 7.37
C LEU A 46 10.14 -0.18 6.92
N ALA A 47 10.23 -0.61 5.66
CA ALA A 47 9.44 -1.72 5.14
C ALA A 47 9.80 -3.05 5.82
N VAL A 48 11.09 -3.33 6.02
CA VAL A 48 11.54 -4.55 6.70
C VAL A 48 11.06 -4.59 8.16
N LEU A 49 11.22 -3.48 8.90
CA LEU A 49 10.74 -3.38 10.28
C LEU A 49 9.21 -3.53 10.35
N GLY A 50 8.47 -2.89 9.44
CA GLY A 50 7.02 -3.04 9.34
C GLY A 50 6.58 -4.49 9.14
N GLY A 51 7.27 -5.22 8.25
CA GLY A 51 7.04 -6.65 8.03
C GLY A 51 7.26 -7.48 9.29
N PHE A 52 8.32 -7.21 10.06
CA PHE A 52 8.56 -7.89 11.33
C PHE A 52 7.49 -7.57 12.39
N VAL A 53 7.09 -6.29 12.53
CA VAL A 53 6.01 -5.87 13.43
C VAL A 53 4.70 -6.60 13.09
N PHE A 54 4.37 -6.72 11.81
CA PHE A 54 3.21 -7.48 11.34
C PHE A 54 3.33 -8.98 11.69
N ALA A 55 4.49 -9.59 11.41
CA ALA A 55 4.73 -11.01 11.70
C ALA A 55 4.66 -11.33 13.20
N ILE A 56 5.14 -10.44 14.06
CA ILE A 56 4.99 -10.56 15.53
C ILE A 56 3.51 -10.59 15.91
N GLY A 57 2.69 -9.69 15.36
CA GLY A 57 1.25 -9.71 15.55
C GLY A 57 0.61 -11.03 15.11
N ALA A 58 1.01 -11.56 13.96
CA ALA A 58 0.52 -12.84 13.46
C ALA A 58 0.93 -14.04 14.33
N ILE A 59 2.17 -14.05 14.84
CA ILE A 59 2.66 -15.08 15.77
C ILE A 59 1.90 -14.99 17.11
N ALA A 60 1.75 -13.79 17.66
CA ALA A 60 0.98 -13.58 18.89
C ALA A 60 -0.47 -14.06 18.73
N ASN A 61 -1.09 -13.78 17.58
CA ASN A 61 -2.42 -14.28 17.26
C ASN A 61 -2.47 -15.82 17.25
N GLU A 62 -1.51 -16.49 16.62
CA GLU A 62 -1.47 -17.96 16.57
C GLU A 62 -1.25 -18.59 17.95
N LEU A 63 -0.29 -18.10 18.73
CA LEU A 63 0.01 -18.60 20.08
C LEU A 63 -1.20 -18.46 21.02
N SER A 64 -1.94 -17.38 20.85
CA SER A 64 -3.08 -17.05 21.68
C SER A 64 -4.32 -17.94 21.42
N ASN A 65 -4.30 -18.77 20.38
CA ASN A 65 -5.35 -19.77 20.10
C ASN A 65 -5.20 -21.06 20.92
N GLY A 66 -4.28 -21.10 21.90
CA GLY A 66 -4.17 -22.20 22.87
C GLY A 66 -3.57 -23.49 22.32
N ARG A 67 -2.99 -23.44 21.11
CA ARG A 67 -2.40 -24.62 20.43
C ARG A 67 -0.91 -24.84 20.74
N GLY A 68 -0.35 -24.05 21.64
CA GLY A 68 1.09 -24.05 21.94
C GLY A 68 1.93 -23.45 20.81
N PHE A 69 3.25 -23.53 20.93
CA PHE A 69 4.16 -23.05 19.89
C PHE A 69 4.07 -23.94 18.64
N PRO A 70 3.90 -23.35 17.45
CA PRO A 70 3.92 -24.13 16.22
C PRO A 70 5.32 -24.74 16.02
N GLY A 71 5.37 -25.98 15.53
CA GLY A 71 6.63 -26.59 15.11
C GLY A 71 7.33 -25.76 14.02
N PHE A 72 8.65 -25.91 13.86
CA PHE A 72 9.49 -25.07 13.00
C PHE A 72 8.92 -24.81 11.60
N ARG A 73 8.43 -25.85 10.91
CA ARG A 73 7.83 -25.73 9.56
C ARG A 73 6.57 -24.85 9.56
N ALA A 74 5.73 -24.97 10.59
CA ALA A 74 4.52 -24.17 10.72
C ALA A 74 4.85 -22.72 11.09
N LEU A 75 5.84 -22.50 11.95
CA LEU A 75 6.34 -21.16 12.28
C LEU A 75 6.93 -20.47 11.05
N PHE A 76 7.78 -21.16 10.28
CA PHE A 76 8.34 -20.62 9.04
C PHE A 76 7.23 -20.26 8.04
N SER A 77 6.25 -21.15 7.84
CA SER A 77 5.10 -20.88 6.98
C SER A 77 4.28 -19.68 7.48
N LEU A 78 4.12 -19.52 8.79
CA LEU A 78 3.40 -18.40 9.39
C LEU A 78 4.13 -17.08 9.13
N ILE A 79 5.45 -17.04 9.36
CA ILE A 79 6.28 -15.85 9.13
C ILE A 79 6.23 -15.49 7.63
N LEU A 80 6.51 -16.45 6.74
CA LEU A 80 6.52 -16.21 5.30
C LEU A 80 5.19 -15.66 4.79
N THR A 81 4.07 -16.31 5.16
CA THR A 81 2.74 -15.84 4.74
C THR A 81 2.37 -14.50 5.36
N SER A 82 2.84 -14.19 6.57
CA SER A 82 2.60 -12.89 7.21
C SER A 82 3.39 -11.77 6.52
N LEU A 83 4.64 -12.03 6.13
CA LEU A 83 5.44 -11.08 5.36
C LEU A 83 4.84 -10.83 3.97
N LEU A 84 4.47 -11.89 3.23
CA LEU A 84 3.82 -11.75 1.93
C LEU A 84 2.50 -10.96 2.04
N LEU A 85 1.70 -11.24 3.08
CA LEU A 85 0.45 -10.52 3.31
C LEU A 85 0.70 -9.06 3.66
N SER A 86 1.66 -8.78 4.53
CA SER A 86 2.03 -7.43 4.95
C SER A 86 2.52 -6.59 3.76
N PHE A 87 3.41 -7.14 2.93
CA PHE A 87 3.85 -6.48 1.69
C PHE A 87 2.73 -6.34 0.67
N GLY A 88 1.87 -7.34 0.50
CA GLY A 88 0.72 -7.24 -0.41
C GLY A 88 -0.23 -6.11 -0.01
N ILE A 89 -0.62 -6.06 1.27
CA ILE A 89 -1.48 -5.00 1.79
C ILE A 89 -0.77 -3.64 1.76
N GLY A 90 0.51 -3.59 2.11
CA GLY A 90 1.31 -2.37 2.09
C GLY A 90 1.45 -1.78 0.69
N MET A 91 1.77 -2.60 -0.32
CA MET A 91 1.82 -2.16 -1.72
C MET A 91 0.47 -1.62 -2.20
N PHE A 92 -0.62 -2.31 -1.88
CA PHE A 92 -1.97 -1.90 -2.23
C PHE A 92 -2.35 -0.55 -1.59
N ALA A 93 -2.20 -0.45 -0.26
CA ALA A 93 -2.55 0.74 0.49
C ALA A 93 -1.65 1.94 0.11
N GLY A 94 -0.33 1.73 0.05
CA GLY A 94 0.64 2.77 -0.25
C GLY A 94 0.50 3.29 -1.68
N GLY A 95 0.28 2.38 -2.64
CA GLY A 95 -0.01 2.73 -4.02
C GLY A 95 -1.27 3.60 -4.14
N ILE A 96 -2.35 3.28 -3.43
CA ILE A 96 -3.56 4.13 -3.44
C ILE A 96 -3.30 5.49 -2.79
N GLN A 97 -2.67 5.51 -1.61
CA GLN A 97 -2.48 6.72 -0.81
C GLN A 97 -1.60 7.76 -1.50
N HIS A 98 -0.54 7.30 -2.17
CA HIS A 98 0.44 8.15 -2.84
C HIS A 98 0.31 8.08 -4.36
N PHE A 99 -0.89 7.79 -4.86
CA PHE A 99 -1.12 7.67 -6.30
C PHE A 99 -0.81 8.97 -7.03
N THR A 100 -1.25 10.10 -6.49
CA THR A 100 -0.99 11.43 -7.10
C THR A 100 0.47 11.84 -7.01
N ASP A 101 1.20 11.36 -5.99
CA ASP A 101 2.60 11.70 -5.78
C ASP A 101 3.51 10.88 -6.71
N PHE A 102 3.18 9.60 -6.93
CA PHE A 102 3.98 8.65 -7.71
C PHE A 102 3.13 7.80 -8.67
N PRO A 103 2.42 8.42 -9.64
CA PRO A 103 1.37 7.76 -10.42
C PRO A 103 1.82 6.49 -11.14
N SER A 104 2.94 6.54 -11.89
CA SER A 104 3.44 5.37 -12.63
C SER A 104 3.83 4.21 -11.70
N ARG A 105 4.42 4.51 -10.53
CA ARG A 105 4.81 3.49 -9.55
C ARG A 105 3.58 2.91 -8.87
N ALA A 106 2.68 3.77 -8.43
CA ALA A 106 1.44 3.37 -7.77
C ALA A 106 0.55 2.50 -8.67
N ALA A 107 0.47 2.82 -9.97
CA ALA A 107 -0.27 2.03 -10.96
C ALA A 107 0.23 0.57 -11.06
N VAL A 108 1.50 0.31 -10.77
CA VAL A 108 2.07 -1.05 -10.66
C VAL A 108 1.86 -1.64 -9.26
N LEU A 109 2.11 -0.87 -8.21
CA LEU A 109 2.07 -1.37 -6.82
C LEU A 109 0.68 -1.84 -6.40
N VAL A 110 -0.39 -1.13 -6.80
CA VAL A 110 -1.77 -1.49 -6.45
C VAL A 110 -2.13 -2.89 -6.92
N PRO A 111 -2.06 -3.23 -8.23
CA PRO A 111 -2.39 -4.57 -8.70
C PRO A 111 -1.43 -5.65 -8.19
N LEU A 112 -0.13 -5.34 -8.03
CA LEU A 112 0.81 -6.29 -7.40
C LEU A 112 0.44 -6.58 -5.93
N GLY A 113 0.00 -5.57 -5.19
CA GLY A 113 -0.49 -5.71 -3.82
C GLY A 113 -1.70 -6.64 -3.72
N ILE A 114 -2.66 -6.49 -4.63
CA ILE A 114 -3.84 -7.36 -4.72
C ILE A 114 -3.42 -8.83 -4.95
N VAL A 115 -2.55 -9.08 -5.94
CA VAL A 115 -2.11 -10.43 -6.26
C VAL A 115 -1.28 -11.05 -5.12
N LEU A 116 -0.31 -10.30 -4.57
CA LEU A 116 0.57 -10.82 -3.53
C LEU A 116 -0.19 -11.13 -2.23
N SER A 117 -1.10 -10.25 -1.81
CA SER A 117 -1.93 -10.47 -0.62
C SER A 117 -2.85 -11.68 -0.80
N PHE A 118 -3.39 -11.91 -2.01
CA PHE A 118 -4.19 -13.09 -2.31
C PHE A 118 -3.35 -14.39 -2.30
N ILE A 119 -2.13 -14.37 -2.84
CA ILE A 119 -1.20 -15.51 -2.74
C ILE A 119 -0.95 -15.84 -1.26
N ALA A 120 -0.64 -14.83 -0.45
CA ALA A 120 -0.43 -14.99 0.98
C ALA A 120 -1.67 -15.60 1.68
N PHE A 121 -2.86 -15.12 1.33
CA PHE A 121 -4.13 -15.66 1.82
C PHE A 121 -4.32 -17.14 1.42
N CYS A 122 -4.07 -17.50 0.17
CA CYS A 122 -4.19 -18.87 -0.33
C CYS A 122 -3.26 -19.84 0.41
N LEU A 123 -2.02 -19.42 0.64
CA LEU A 123 -1.03 -20.18 1.39
C LEU A 123 -1.45 -20.36 2.86
N LYS A 124 -1.85 -19.27 3.53
CA LYS A 124 -2.26 -19.29 4.94
C LYS A 124 -3.51 -20.14 5.18
N SER A 125 -4.51 -20.01 4.31
CA SER A 125 -5.78 -20.76 4.41
C SER A 125 -5.67 -22.21 3.93
N LYS A 126 -4.53 -22.60 3.33
CA LYS A 126 -4.35 -23.89 2.64
C LYS A 126 -5.44 -24.11 1.60
N LEU A 127 -5.82 -23.05 0.89
CA LEU A 127 -6.99 -23.02 0.01
C LEU A 127 -6.97 -24.16 -1.01
N PHE A 128 -5.82 -24.38 -1.65
CA PHE A 128 -5.59 -25.44 -2.64
C PHE A 128 -5.75 -26.86 -2.11
N ARG A 129 -5.62 -27.08 -0.79
CA ARG A 129 -5.78 -28.40 -0.16
C ARG A 129 -7.18 -28.61 0.40
N LYS A 130 -7.81 -27.54 0.91
CA LYS A 130 -9.08 -27.62 1.65
C LYS A 130 -10.31 -27.27 0.81
N SER A 131 -10.13 -26.69 -0.37
CA SER A 131 -11.23 -26.23 -1.22
C SER A 131 -11.31 -27.01 -2.52
N SER A 132 -12.52 -27.11 -3.08
CA SER A 132 -12.73 -27.62 -4.44
C SER A 132 -11.99 -26.76 -5.47
N LEU A 133 -11.41 -27.40 -6.49
CA LEU A 133 -10.71 -26.73 -7.60
C LEU A 133 -11.57 -25.64 -8.24
N LYS A 134 -12.88 -25.86 -8.40
CA LYS A 134 -13.80 -24.85 -8.96
C LYS A 134 -13.81 -23.55 -8.15
N LYS A 135 -13.85 -23.64 -6.81
CA LYS A 135 -13.84 -22.45 -5.93
C LYS A 135 -12.51 -21.70 -6.02
N VAL A 136 -11.41 -22.43 -6.07
CA VAL A 136 -10.07 -21.87 -6.22
C VAL A 136 -9.93 -21.14 -7.56
N LEU A 137 -10.38 -21.75 -8.66
CA LEU A 137 -10.33 -21.15 -9.99
C LEU A 137 -11.20 -19.89 -10.08
N VAL A 138 -12.41 -19.91 -9.53
CA VAL A 138 -13.28 -18.73 -9.49
C VAL A 138 -12.64 -17.59 -8.70
N ALA A 139 -12.13 -17.86 -7.50
CA ALA A 139 -11.48 -16.84 -6.68
C ALA A 139 -10.22 -16.29 -7.36
N SER A 140 -9.39 -17.16 -7.93
CA SER A 140 -8.16 -16.76 -8.62
C SER A 140 -8.45 -15.95 -9.88
N SER A 141 -9.47 -16.34 -10.65
CA SER A 141 -9.92 -15.62 -11.84
C SER A 141 -10.43 -14.22 -11.47
N LEU A 142 -11.23 -14.10 -10.42
CA LEU A 142 -11.75 -12.81 -9.93
C LEU A 142 -10.62 -11.87 -9.47
N VAL A 143 -9.66 -12.40 -8.73
CA VAL A 143 -8.52 -11.60 -8.26
C VAL A 143 -7.63 -11.18 -9.43
N LEU A 144 -7.36 -12.09 -10.37
CA LEU A 144 -6.54 -11.80 -11.53
C LEU A 144 -7.22 -10.78 -12.46
N SER A 145 -8.51 -10.91 -12.71
CA SER A 145 -9.26 -9.94 -13.52
C SER A 145 -9.27 -8.58 -12.84
N THR A 146 -9.47 -8.52 -11.52
CA THR A 146 -9.39 -7.26 -10.76
C THR A 146 -8.00 -6.64 -10.90
N ALA A 147 -6.92 -7.40 -10.71
CA ALA A 147 -5.56 -6.88 -10.84
C ALA A 147 -5.24 -6.39 -12.26
N VAL A 148 -5.68 -7.12 -13.30
CA VAL A 148 -5.48 -6.73 -14.70
C VAL A 148 -6.26 -5.44 -15.02
N VAL A 149 -7.53 -5.36 -14.64
CA VAL A 149 -8.35 -4.16 -14.83
C VAL A 149 -7.75 -2.97 -14.07
N SER A 150 -7.37 -3.15 -12.80
CA SER A 150 -6.70 -2.11 -12.02
C SER A 150 -5.40 -1.65 -12.69
N LEU A 151 -4.58 -2.55 -13.22
CA LEU A 151 -3.36 -2.19 -13.92
C LEU A 151 -3.66 -1.32 -15.15
N PHE A 152 -4.57 -1.75 -16.02
CA PHE A 152 -4.93 -0.98 -17.22
C PHE A 152 -5.51 0.40 -16.86
N VAL A 153 -6.48 0.44 -15.95
CA VAL A 153 -7.14 1.70 -15.56
C VAL A 153 -6.14 2.66 -14.92
N LEU A 154 -5.34 2.19 -13.96
CA LEU A 154 -4.40 3.05 -13.26
C LEU A 154 -3.25 3.51 -14.15
N MET A 155 -2.79 2.70 -15.10
CA MET A 155 -1.80 3.13 -16.10
C MET A 155 -2.33 4.27 -16.96
N ASN A 156 -3.56 4.15 -17.47
CA ASN A 156 -4.18 5.22 -18.25
C ASN A 156 -4.33 6.52 -17.45
N ILE A 157 -4.70 6.43 -16.17
CA ILE A 157 -4.78 7.61 -15.29
C ILE A 157 -3.38 8.18 -15.03
N ALA A 158 -2.39 7.32 -14.76
CA ALA A 158 -1.02 7.74 -14.50
C ALA A 158 -0.41 8.49 -15.69
N ASP A 159 -0.62 8.01 -16.91
CA ASP A 159 -0.15 8.67 -18.13
C ASP A 159 -0.79 10.06 -18.30
N GLY A 160 -2.08 10.19 -17.98
CA GLY A 160 -2.79 11.47 -17.99
C GLY A 160 -2.26 12.47 -16.97
N LEU A 161 -1.87 12.01 -15.77
CA LEU A 161 -1.28 12.87 -14.74
C LEU A 161 0.17 13.28 -15.04
N ASN A 162 0.90 12.44 -15.79
CA ASN A 162 2.26 12.71 -16.22
C ASN A 162 2.33 13.58 -17.50
N ALA A 163 1.21 13.77 -18.19
CA ALA A 163 1.16 14.61 -19.37
C ALA A 163 1.53 16.05 -18.99
N PRO A 164 2.50 16.69 -19.68
CA PRO A 164 2.86 18.06 -19.40
C PRO A 164 1.62 18.96 -19.56
N ALA A 165 1.34 19.78 -18.55
CA ALA A 165 0.26 20.74 -18.60
C ALA A 165 0.39 21.56 -19.89
N HIS A 166 -0.59 21.43 -20.79
CA HIS A 166 -0.61 22.19 -22.03
C HIS A 166 -0.56 23.68 -21.67
N THR A 167 0.47 24.38 -22.15
CA THR A 167 0.60 25.83 -22.10
C THR A 167 -0.67 26.42 -22.70
N HIS A 168 -1.59 26.88 -21.85
CA HIS A 168 -2.62 27.82 -22.29
C HIS A 168 -1.87 29.00 -22.89
N GLY A 169 -2.15 29.26 -24.17
CA GLY A 169 -1.34 30.09 -25.03
C GLY A 169 -0.89 31.38 -24.37
N GLU A 170 0.36 31.74 -24.63
CA GLU A 170 0.78 33.14 -24.62
C GLU A 170 -0.23 33.91 -25.47
N GLU A 171 -1.19 34.55 -24.80
CA GLU A 171 -1.91 35.65 -25.40
C GLU A 171 -0.84 36.71 -25.64
N LYS A 172 -0.40 36.81 -26.91
CA LYS A 172 0.38 37.96 -27.38
C LYS A 172 -0.45 39.20 -27.11
N VAL A 173 -0.28 39.80 -25.93
CA VAL A 173 -0.58 41.21 -25.74
C VAL A 173 0.45 41.96 -26.57
N SER A 174 0.08 42.20 -27.82
CA SER A 174 0.73 43.16 -28.70
C SER A 174 0.60 44.54 -28.07
N SER A 175 1.52 44.89 -27.17
CA SER A 175 1.70 46.27 -26.74
C SER A 175 2.34 47.05 -27.89
N ASN A 176 1.49 47.55 -28.80
CA ASN A 176 1.83 48.69 -29.63
C ASN A 176 1.98 49.91 -28.70
N LEU A 177 3.19 50.12 -28.21
CA LEU A 177 3.61 51.43 -27.68
C LEU A 177 4.58 52.03 -28.71
N PRO A 178 4.35 53.28 -29.16
CA PRO A 178 5.27 53.93 -30.08
C PRO A 178 6.62 54.16 -29.40
N ALA A 179 7.70 53.98 -30.16
CA ALA A 179 9.06 54.24 -29.72
C ALA A 179 9.21 55.69 -29.25
N GLU A 180 9.50 55.89 -27.96
CA GLU A 180 10.04 57.16 -27.48
C GLU A 180 11.49 57.30 -27.96
N ASP A 181 11.67 58.26 -28.87
CA ASP A 181 12.95 58.77 -29.32
C ASP A 181 13.64 59.53 -28.19
N HIS A 182 14.56 58.88 -27.48
CA HIS A 182 15.50 59.53 -26.57
C HIS A 182 16.72 60.05 -27.35
N SER A 183 16.51 60.94 -28.32
CA SER A 183 17.56 61.80 -28.84
C SER A 183 17.22 63.27 -28.61
N LYS A 184 17.61 63.79 -27.43
CA LYS A 184 17.91 65.21 -27.19
C LYS A 184 18.53 65.41 -25.81
N HIS A 185 19.86 65.48 -25.79
CA HIS A 185 20.61 66.24 -24.79
C HIS A 185 20.40 67.75 -25.06
N PRO A 186 20.49 68.63 -24.05
CA PRO A 186 21.79 69.25 -23.80
C PRO A 186 22.15 69.47 -22.31
N HIS A 187 23.46 69.54 -22.09
CA HIS A 187 24.14 70.05 -20.91
C HIS A 187 23.77 71.51 -20.59
N ASN A 188 23.71 71.88 -19.31
CA ASN A 188 24.42 73.08 -18.82
C ASN A 188 24.59 73.09 -17.28
N LYS A 189 25.85 73.34 -16.90
CA LYS A 189 26.45 73.88 -15.65
C LYS A 189 25.74 73.72 -14.31
#